data_AF-A0A613JSU0-F1
#
_entry.id   AF-A0A613JSU0-F1
#
_cell.length_a   1.000
_cell.length_b   1.000
_cell.length_c   1.000
_cell.angle_alpha   90.00
_cell.angle_beta   90.00
_cell.angle_gamma   90.00
#
_symmetry.space_group_name_H-M   'P 1'
#
loop_
_entity.id
_entity.type
_entity.pdbx_description
1 polymer ?
#
loop_
_entity_poly.entity_id
_entity_poly.type
_entity_poly.pdbx_seq_one_letter_code
_entity_poly.pdbx_strand_id
1 'polypeptide(L)'
;WKHEGKKSIIASYGKNLNGVSLSLSYTKSTSKISEENEDLFSFLLSVPLQKLTNHEMYATYQNSSSSKHDMNHDLGITGVAFNSQLTWQARGQIEDKSKNQKATFLNASWRGTYGEIGANYSHNEINRDIGMNVSGGVIAHSSGITFGQSISDTAALVEAKGVSGAKVLGLPGVRTDFRGYTISSYLTPYMNNF
;
A
#
# COMPACT_ATOMS: atom_id res chain seq x y z
N TRP A 1 2.70 -26.71 31.63
CA TRP A 1 2.78 -25.90 30.41
C TRP A 1 3.25 -24.49 30.80
N LYS A 2 4.56 -24.24 30.77
CA LYS A 2 5.14 -22.91 31.05
C LYS A 2 4.99 -22.07 29.79
N HIS A 3 4.27 -20.95 29.87
CA HIS A 3 4.26 -19.93 28.81
C HIS A 3 5.66 -19.31 28.72
N GLU A 4 6.44 -19.79 27.75
CA GLU A 4 7.75 -19.25 27.40
C GLU A 4 7.55 -17.91 26.68
N GLY A 5 7.64 -16.83 27.45
CA GLY A 5 7.28 -15.49 26.98
C GLY A 5 8.38 -14.84 26.15
N LYS A 6 8.06 -14.51 24.90
CA LYS A 6 8.76 -13.46 24.14
C LYS A 6 8.36 -12.11 24.72
N LYS A 7 9.33 -11.19 24.86
CA LYS A 7 9.08 -9.80 25.26
C LYS A 7 9.48 -8.90 24.10
N SER A 8 8.60 -7.97 23.73
CA SER A 8 8.91 -6.93 22.75
C SER A 8 8.67 -5.54 23.36
N ILE A 9 9.59 -4.62 23.08
CA ILE A 9 9.48 -3.20 23.42
C ILE A 9 9.56 -2.43 22.12
N ILE A 10 8.60 -1.54 21.88
CA ILE A 10 8.55 -0.71 20.67
C ILE A 10 8.47 0.74 21.10
N ALA A 11 9.33 1.57 20.55
CA ALA A 11 9.28 3.02 20.67
C ALA A 11 9.28 3.63 19.27
N SER A 12 8.38 4.56 18.99
CA SER A 12 8.33 5.25 17.71
C SER A 12 8.06 6.73 17.88
N TYR A 13 8.60 7.52 16.95
CA TYR A 13 8.44 8.97 16.90
C TYR A 13 8.22 9.39 15.45
N GLY A 14 7.19 10.20 15.20
CA GLY A 14 6.86 10.70 13.87
C GLY A 14 6.62 12.20 13.91
N LYS A 15 7.08 12.91 12.88
CA LYS A 15 6.83 14.34 12.70
C LYS A 15 6.51 14.65 11.24
N ASN A 16 5.46 15.42 11.02
CA ASN A 16 5.11 15.96 9.72
C ASN A 16 5.35 17.47 9.73
N LEU A 17 6.10 17.99 8.75
CA LEU A 17 6.37 19.41 8.59
C LEU A 17 6.28 19.80 7.12
N ASN A 18 5.33 20.68 6.80
CA ASN A 18 5.14 21.25 5.46
C ASN A 18 5.02 20.20 4.34
N GLY A 19 4.38 19.07 4.66
CA GLY A 19 4.20 17.93 3.74
C GLY A 19 5.33 16.90 3.78
N VAL A 20 6.50 17.23 4.35
CA VAL A 20 7.56 16.25 4.61
C VAL A 20 7.21 15.44 5.85
N SER A 21 7.31 14.12 5.75
CA SER A 21 7.07 13.19 6.86
C SER A 21 8.35 12.50 7.26
N LEU A 22 8.60 12.44 8.56
CA LEU A 22 9.73 11.78 9.19
C LEU A 22 9.21 10.82 10.23
N SER A 23 9.73 9.60 10.25
CA SER A 23 9.42 8.63 11.28
C SER A 23 10.65 7.83 11.69
N LEU A 24 10.73 7.57 12.98
CA LEU A 24 11.76 6.80 13.62
C LEU A 24 11.10 5.73 14.48
N SER A 25 11.64 4.53 14.46
CA SER A 25 11.17 3.45 15.29
C SER A 25 12.32 2.57 15.78
N TYR A 26 12.18 2.09 16.99
CA TYR A 26 13.07 1.16 17.64
C TYR A 26 12.24 0.02 18.22
N THR A 27 12.58 -1.21 17.88
CA THR A 27 11.93 -2.42 18.37
C THR A 27 12.98 -3.34 18.96
N LYS A 28 12.86 -3.64 20.25
CA LYS A 28 13.66 -4.68 20.91
C LYS A 28 12.82 -5.93 21.07
N SER A 29 13.33 -7.06 20.59
CA SER A 29 12.71 -8.38 20.76
C SER A 29 13.65 -9.28 21.57
N THR A 30 13.15 -9.84 22.66
CA THR A 30 13.88 -10.77 23.51
C THR A 30 13.17 -12.10 23.55
N SER A 31 13.87 -13.16 23.12
CA SER A 31 13.42 -14.53 23.22
C SER A 31 14.10 -15.21 24.42
N LYS A 32 13.30 -15.69 25.39
CA LYS A 32 13.84 -16.45 26.53
C LYS A 32 14.29 -17.87 26.16
N ILE A 33 13.87 -18.39 25.01
CA ILE A 33 14.17 -19.76 24.56
C ILE A 33 15.52 -19.83 23.87
N SER A 34 15.86 -18.81 23.06
CA SER A 34 17.14 -18.77 22.33
C SER A 34 18.20 -17.90 23.00
N GLU A 35 17.88 -17.22 24.12
CA GLU A 35 18.71 -16.16 24.73
C GLU A 35 19.08 -15.03 23.75
N GLU A 36 18.31 -14.90 22.68
CA GLU A 36 18.60 -13.95 21.63
C GLU A 36 17.86 -12.63 21.88
N ASN A 37 18.64 -11.56 21.82
CA ASN A 37 18.15 -10.21 21.73
C ASN A 37 18.35 -9.70 20.31
N GLU A 38 17.30 -9.12 19.74
CA GLU A 38 17.37 -8.42 18.48
C GLU A 38 16.84 -7.01 18.65
N ASP A 39 17.68 -6.05 18.28
CA ASP A 39 17.35 -4.63 18.28
C ASP A 39 17.17 -4.18 16.83
N LEU A 40 15.98 -3.72 16.48
CA LEU A 40 15.63 -3.21 15.16
C LEU A 40 15.48 -1.70 15.23
N PHE A 41 16.23 -0.99 14.42
CA PHE A 41 16.09 0.44 14.21
C PHE A 41 15.54 0.68 12.81
N SER A 42 14.57 1.59 12.67
CA SER A 42 14.07 1.98 11.37
C SER A 42 13.82 3.48 11.30
N PHE A 43 14.29 4.08 10.21
CA PHE A 43 14.13 5.47 9.85
C PHE A 43 13.41 5.55 8.52
N LEU A 44 12.41 6.41 8.40
CA LEU A 44 11.70 6.66 7.15
C LEU A 44 11.48 8.16 6.99
N LEU A 45 11.87 8.65 5.81
CA LEU A 45 11.66 10.01 5.35
C LEU A 45 10.83 9.95 4.06
N SER A 46 9.77 10.73 3.98
CA SER A 46 9.02 10.92 2.74
C SER A 46 8.83 12.40 2.45
N VAL A 47 9.22 12.80 1.24
CA VAL A 47 9.24 14.19 0.77
C VAL A 47 8.28 14.31 -0.42
N PRO A 48 7.25 15.17 -0.35
CA PRO A 48 6.35 15.39 -1.46
C PRO A 48 7.08 16.14 -2.56
N LEU A 49 7.00 15.62 -3.78
CA LEU A 49 7.57 16.21 -4.99
C LEU A 49 6.53 17.01 -5.79
N GLN A 50 5.30 17.11 -5.31
CA GLN A 50 4.19 17.74 -6.02
C GLN A 50 4.48 19.17 -6.50
N LYS A 51 5.22 19.96 -5.71
CA LYS A 51 5.62 21.32 -6.09
C LYS A 51 6.61 21.37 -7.26
N LEU A 52 7.34 20.28 -7.51
CA LEU A 52 8.33 20.17 -8.57
C LEU A 52 7.75 19.50 -9.82
N THR A 53 6.90 18.49 -9.64
CA THR A 53 6.41 17.65 -10.75
C THR A 53 5.00 18.00 -11.20
N ASN A 54 4.24 18.83 -10.46
CA ASN A 54 2.81 19.07 -10.64
C ASN A 54 1.92 17.81 -10.55
N HIS A 55 2.48 16.70 -10.08
CA HIS A 55 1.78 15.42 -9.90
C HIS A 55 1.92 14.96 -8.44
N GLU A 56 0.96 14.17 -7.95
CA GLU A 56 1.03 13.57 -6.62
C GLU A 56 2.14 12.51 -6.59
N MET A 57 3.33 12.93 -6.20
CA MET A 57 4.53 12.09 -6.14
C MET A 57 5.28 12.34 -4.84
N TYR A 58 5.94 11.31 -4.32
CA TYR A 58 6.76 11.37 -3.12
C TYR A 58 8.08 10.65 -3.34
N ALA A 59 9.18 11.29 -2.94
CA ALA A 59 10.44 10.60 -2.74
C ALA A 59 10.44 9.98 -1.34
N THR A 60 10.88 8.72 -1.24
CA THR A 60 10.99 8.00 0.03
C THR A 60 12.41 7.55 0.23
N TYR A 61 12.95 7.79 1.41
CA TYR A 61 14.18 7.18 1.88
C TYR A 61 13.87 6.42 3.17
N GLN A 62 14.28 5.16 3.23
CA GLN A 62 14.13 4.33 4.40
C GLN A 62 15.46 3.66 4.73
N ASN A 63 15.74 3.55 6.02
CA ASN A 63 16.84 2.77 6.52
C ASN A 63 16.32 1.83 7.60
N SER A 64 16.76 0.58 7.56
CA SER A 64 16.47 -0.40 8.60
C SER A 64 17.74 -1.14 8.97
N SER A 65 18.06 -1.19 10.25
CA SER A 65 19.21 -1.92 10.77
C SER A 65 18.75 -2.85 11.88
N SER A 66 19.36 -4.03 11.95
CA SER A 66 19.19 -4.97 13.04
C SER A 66 20.52 -5.17 13.76
N SER A 67 20.50 -5.44 15.06
CA SER A 67 21.69 -5.89 15.77
C SER A 67 22.21 -7.26 15.28
N LYS A 68 21.42 -7.97 14.48
CA LYS A 68 21.72 -9.31 13.95
C LYS A 68 21.80 -9.42 12.44
N HIS A 69 21.16 -8.49 11.73
CA HIS A 69 21.07 -8.47 10.28
C HIS A 69 21.64 -7.16 9.73
N ASP A 70 21.97 -7.18 8.45
CA ASP A 70 22.66 -6.08 7.80
C ASP A 70 21.77 -4.83 7.70
N MET A 71 22.43 -3.69 7.50
CA MET A 71 21.73 -2.43 7.36
C MET A 71 21.24 -2.26 5.92
N ASN A 72 19.94 -2.06 5.76
CA ASN A 72 19.32 -1.81 4.46
C ASN A 72 19.07 -0.32 4.27
N HIS A 73 19.36 0.16 3.06
CA HIS A 73 19.04 1.49 2.58
C HIS A 73 18.13 1.39 1.38
N ASP A 74 16.95 1.96 1.49
CA ASP A 74 15.95 1.98 0.45
C ASP A 74 15.71 3.40 -0.03
N LEU A 75 15.80 3.58 -1.34
CA LEU A 75 15.47 4.83 -2.02
C LEU A 75 14.38 4.54 -3.03
N GLY A 76 13.32 5.34 -3.02
CA GLY A 76 12.23 5.12 -3.94
C GLY A 76 11.44 6.38 -4.25
N ILE A 77 10.61 6.24 -5.28
CA ILE A 77 9.62 7.22 -5.70
C ILE A 77 8.29 6.49 -5.76
N THR A 78 7.27 7.09 -5.18
CA THR A 78 5.88 6.64 -5.31
C THR A 78 5.05 7.75 -5.90
N GLY A 79 4.05 7.38 -6.69
CA GLY A 79 3.16 8.33 -7.32
C GLY A 79 1.76 7.81 -7.52
N VAL A 80 0.86 8.77 -7.71
CA VAL A 80 -0.55 8.54 -7.97
C VAL A 80 -0.92 9.32 -9.25
N ALA A 81 -1.67 8.66 -10.14
CA ALA A 81 -2.08 9.23 -11.41
C ALA A 81 -3.50 8.83 -11.80
N PHE A 82 -4.02 9.44 -12.86
CA PHE A 82 -5.35 9.16 -13.43
C PHE A 82 -6.50 9.31 -12.42
N ASN A 83 -6.52 10.42 -11.66
CA ASN A 83 -7.48 10.66 -10.57
C ASN A 83 -7.47 9.52 -9.55
N SER A 84 -6.28 9.16 -9.09
CA SER A 84 -6.06 8.13 -8.08
C SER A 84 -6.43 6.70 -8.49
N GLN A 85 -6.61 6.46 -9.79
CA GLN A 85 -6.82 5.12 -10.35
C GLN A 85 -5.52 4.34 -10.46
N LEU A 86 -4.41 4.99 -10.79
CA LEU A 86 -3.10 4.36 -10.86
C LEU A 86 -2.30 4.73 -9.62
N THR A 87 -1.81 3.73 -8.90
CA THR A 87 -0.72 3.89 -7.94
C THR A 87 0.50 3.16 -8.47
N TRP A 88 1.67 3.75 -8.29
CA TRP A 88 2.92 3.13 -8.69
C TRP A 88 4.04 3.47 -7.72
N GLN A 89 5.04 2.60 -7.65
CA GLN A 89 6.25 2.83 -6.90
C GLN A 89 7.43 2.14 -7.59
N ALA A 90 8.56 2.82 -7.53
CA ALA A 90 9.86 2.30 -7.93
C ALA A 90 10.83 2.51 -6.77
N ARG A 91 11.53 1.46 -6.35
CA ARG A 91 12.46 1.47 -5.22
C ARG A 91 13.72 0.68 -5.58
N GLY A 92 14.87 1.22 -5.20
CA GLY A 92 16.13 0.50 -5.10
C GLY A 92 16.50 0.28 -3.64
N GLN A 93 17.04 -0.88 -3.34
CA GLN A 93 17.56 -1.25 -2.03
C GLN A 93 19.05 -1.60 -2.15
N ILE A 94 19.84 -1.16 -1.18
CA ILE A 94 21.24 -1.54 -1.00
C ILE A 94 21.37 -2.11 0.42
N GLU A 95 21.90 -3.32 0.52
CA GLU A 95 22.21 -3.99 1.79
C GLU A 95 23.70 -3.85 2.09
N ASP A 96 24.00 -3.24 3.24
CA ASP A 96 25.36 -2.91 3.67
C ASP A 96 26.00 -4.13 4.35
N LYS A 97 26.52 -5.06 3.53
CA LYS A 97 27.38 -6.19 3.93
C LYS A 97 28.58 -6.31 2.96
N SER A 98 29.54 -7.20 3.24
CA SER A 98 30.79 -7.41 2.49
C SER A 98 30.66 -7.66 0.97
N LYS A 99 29.44 -7.79 0.42
CA LYS A 99 29.14 -7.99 -1.00
C LYS A 99 28.25 -6.91 -1.63
N ASN A 100 27.79 -5.91 -0.87
CA ASN A 100 26.93 -4.80 -1.34
C ASN A 100 25.78 -5.26 -2.25
N GLN A 101 24.90 -6.12 -1.71
CA GLN A 101 23.80 -6.65 -2.50
C GLN A 101 22.79 -5.57 -2.84
N LYS A 102 22.31 -5.60 -4.08
CA LYS A 102 21.35 -4.63 -4.60
C LYS A 102 20.05 -5.33 -4.97
N ALA A 103 18.94 -4.67 -4.67
CA ALA A 103 17.63 -5.07 -5.16
C ALA A 103 16.89 -3.90 -5.79
N THR A 104 16.06 -4.20 -6.78
CA THR A 104 15.15 -3.25 -7.42
C THR A 104 13.74 -3.79 -7.32
N PHE A 105 12.82 -2.92 -6.97
CA PHE A 105 11.40 -3.20 -6.84
C PHE A 105 10.60 -2.20 -7.67
N LEU A 106 9.67 -2.72 -8.46
CA LEU A 106 8.68 -1.94 -9.18
C LEU A 106 7.31 -2.51 -8.86
N ASN A 107 6.35 -1.65 -8.57
CA ASN A 107 4.96 -2.05 -8.37
C ASN A 107 4.02 -1.02 -8.97
N ALA A 108 2.92 -1.50 -9.53
CA ALA A 108 1.85 -0.68 -10.04
C ALA A 108 0.51 -1.36 -9.74
N SER A 109 -0.49 -0.57 -9.36
CA SER A 109 -1.87 -1.04 -9.25
C SER A 109 -2.82 -0.06 -9.93
N TRP A 110 -3.78 -0.63 -10.67
CA TRP A 110 -4.82 0.08 -11.38
C TRP A 110 -6.18 -0.30 -10.81
N ARG A 111 -6.87 0.69 -10.26
CA ARG A 111 -8.22 0.61 -9.72
C ARG A 111 -9.22 1.02 -10.82
N GLY A 112 -9.81 0.04 -11.47
CA GLY A 112 -10.82 0.24 -12.51
C GLY A 112 -12.25 0.16 -11.97
N THR A 113 -13.22 0.37 -12.86
CA THR A 113 -14.65 0.27 -12.53
C THR A 113 -15.06 -1.11 -12.03
N TYR A 114 -14.49 -2.16 -12.62
CA TYR A 114 -14.92 -3.56 -12.44
C TYR A 114 -13.96 -4.39 -11.58
N GLY A 115 -12.98 -3.76 -10.94
CA GLY A 115 -11.94 -4.48 -10.21
C GLY A 115 -10.64 -3.69 -10.12
N GLU A 116 -9.66 -4.29 -9.47
CA GLU A 116 -8.29 -3.81 -9.34
C GLU A 116 -7.34 -4.84 -9.93
N ILE A 117 -6.36 -4.38 -10.70
CA ILE A 117 -5.26 -5.19 -11.21
C ILE A 117 -3.95 -4.61 -10.73
N GLY A 118 -3.05 -5.45 -10.25
CA GLY A 118 -1.72 -5.08 -9.81
C GLY A 118 -0.65 -5.90 -10.51
N ALA A 119 0.51 -5.30 -10.69
CA ALA A 119 1.72 -5.98 -11.11
C ALA A 119 2.88 -5.55 -10.20
N ASN A 120 3.77 -6.48 -9.91
CA ASN A 120 5.00 -6.23 -9.19
C ASN A 120 6.17 -6.95 -9.87
N TYR A 121 7.35 -6.38 -9.68
CA TYR A 121 8.60 -6.90 -10.17
C TYR A 121 9.66 -6.66 -9.10
N SER A 122 10.40 -7.71 -8.75
CA SER A 122 11.56 -7.60 -7.88
C SER A 122 12.75 -8.32 -8.47
N HIS A 123 13.91 -7.70 -8.39
CA HIS A 123 15.15 -8.28 -8.85
C HIS A 123 16.25 -8.01 -7.85
N ASN A 124 16.93 -9.06 -7.40
CA ASN A 124 18.16 -8.97 -6.64
C ASN A 124 19.25 -9.79 -7.34
N GLU A 125 20.43 -9.89 -6.73
CA GLU A 125 21.58 -10.58 -7.36
C GLU A 125 21.37 -12.08 -7.62
N ILE A 126 20.39 -12.70 -6.96
CA ILE A 126 20.19 -14.15 -6.96
C ILE A 126 18.91 -14.53 -7.73
N ASN A 127 17.86 -13.74 -7.58
CA ASN A 127 16.50 -14.05 -8.03
C ASN A 127 15.88 -12.88 -8.80
N ARG A 128 14.88 -13.22 -9.59
CA ARG A 128 14.02 -12.27 -10.29
C ARG A 128 12.59 -12.79 -10.23
N ASP A 129 11.73 -12.04 -9.58
CA ASP A 129 10.33 -12.38 -9.39
C ASP A 129 9.46 -11.37 -10.14
N ILE A 130 8.38 -11.88 -10.72
CA ILE A 130 7.33 -11.09 -11.34
C ILE A 130 5.99 -11.62 -10.86
N GLY A 131 5.15 -10.71 -10.38
CA GLY A 131 3.83 -11.04 -9.85
C GLY A 131 2.77 -10.20 -10.51
N MET A 132 1.59 -10.80 -10.68
CA MET A 132 0.36 -10.11 -11.09
C MET A 132 -0.76 -10.53 -10.15
N ASN A 133 -1.66 -9.60 -9.85
CA ASN A 133 -2.85 -9.86 -9.05
C ASN A 133 -4.06 -9.18 -9.66
N VAL A 134 -5.22 -9.79 -9.52
CA VAL A 134 -6.51 -9.24 -9.94
C VAL A 134 -7.50 -9.48 -8.82
N SER A 135 -8.27 -8.45 -8.46
CA SER A 135 -9.33 -8.54 -7.46
C SER A 135 -10.57 -7.78 -7.90
N GLY A 136 -11.75 -8.23 -7.47
CA GLY A 136 -13.02 -7.62 -7.84
C GLY A 136 -14.17 -8.30 -7.12
N GLY A 137 -15.35 -7.69 -7.19
CA GLY A 137 -16.59 -8.18 -6.62
C GLY A 137 -17.62 -8.49 -7.70
N VAL A 138 -18.49 -9.47 -7.43
CA VAL A 138 -19.63 -9.84 -8.28
C VAL A 138 -20.87 -9.88 -7.41
N ILE A 139 -21.92 -9.17 -7.83
CA ILE A 139 -23.24 -9.21 -7.19
C ILE A 139 -24.25 -9.76 -8.20
N ALA A 140 -25.02 -10.77 -7.78
CA ALA A 140 -26.21 -11.24 -8.47
C ALA A 140 -27.45 -10.63 -7.81
N HIS A 141 -28.30 -9.98 -8.60
CA HIS A 141 -29.57 -9.40 -8.15
C HIS A 141 -30.69 -9.67 -9.17
N SER A 142 -31.94 -9.33 -8.84
CA SER A 142 -33.12 -9.60 -9.68
C SER A 142 -33.04 -9.02 -11.10
N SER A 143 -32.16 -8.03 -11.33
CA SER A 143 -31.96 -7.37 -12.62
C SER A 143 -30.68 -7.83 -13.35
N GLY A 144 -29.97 -8.84 -12.83
CA GLY A 144 -28.81 -9.46 -13.47
C GLY A 144 -27.55 -9.56 -12.60
N ILE A 145 -26.40 -9.69 -13.26
CA ILE A 145 -25.08 -9.72 -12.63
C ILE A 145 -24.37 -8.37 -12.84
N THR A 146 -23.80 -7.83 -11.77
CA THR A 146 -23.01 -6.59 -11.77
C THR A 146 -21.63 -6.87 -11.21
N PHE A 147 -20.60 -6.49 -11.98
CA PHE A 147 -19.19 -6.55 -11.58
C PHE A 147 -18.77 -5.21 -11.00
N GLY A 148 -17.86 -5.22 -10.03
CA GLY A 148 -17.32 -4.02 -9.43
C GLY A 148 -16.01 -4.27 -8.71
N GLN A 149 -15.50 -3.26 -8.03
CA GLN A 149 -14.35 -3.42 -7.14
C GLN A 149 -14.70 -4.37 -5.98
N SER A 150 -13.67 -4.94 -5.34
CA SER A 150 -13.83 -5.83 -4.19
C SER A 150 -14.69 -5.19 -3.10
N ILE A 151 -15.62 -5.96 -2.54
CA ILE A 151 -16.58 -5.53 -1.52
C ILE A 151 -16.01 -5.93 -0.16
N SER A 152 -15.93 -4.99 0.81
CA SER A 152 -15.51 -5.30 2.19
C SER A 152 -16.69 -5.85 3.00
N ASP A 153 -17.46 -4.97 3.66
CA ASP A 153 -18.49 -5.42 4.63
C ASP A 153 -19.90 -4.89 4.34
N THR A 154 -20.03 -3.81 3.57
CA THR A 154 -21.33 -3.23 3.19
C THR A 154 -21.24 -2.74 1.76
N ALA A 155 -22.01 -3.36 0.87
CA ALA A 155 -22.18 -2.89 -0.51
C ALA A 155 -23.44 -2.03 -0.58
N ALA A 156 -23.29 -0.74 -0.85
CA ALA A 156 -24.40 0.03 -1.40
C ALA A 156 -24.41 -0.16 -2.92
N LEU A 157 -25.48 -0.75 -3.43
CA LEU A 157 -25.79 -0.72 -4.86
C LEU A 157 -26.33 0.68 -5.18
N VAL A 158 -25.52 1.48 -5.86
CA VAL A 158 -25.99 2.77 -6.36
C VAL A 158 -26.65 2.51 -7.71
N GLU A 159 -27.98 2.62 -7.75
CA GLU A 159 -28.80 2.54 -8.96
C GLU A 159 -29.09 3.96 -9.46
N ALA A 160 -28.35 4.40 -10.49
CA ALA A 160 -28.59 5.65 -11.20
C ALA A 160 -29.06 5.33 -12.63
N LYS A 161 -30.32 4.89 -12.77
CA LYS A 161 -30.91 4.52 -14.07
C LYS A 161 -30.71 5.64 -15.09
N GLY A 162 -30.02 5.32 -16.20
CA GLY A 162 -29.82 6.22 -17.33
C GLY A 162 -28.55 7.09 -17.29
N VAL A 163 -27.71 6.98 -16.24
CA VAL A 163 -26.45 7.75 -16.16
C VAL A 163 -25.24 6.80 -16.22
N SER A 164 -24.64 6.68 -17.39
CA SER A 164 -23.40 5.92 -17.61
C SER A 164 -22.16 6.78 -17.34
N GLY A 165 -21.12 6.20 -16.72
CA GLY A 165 -19.83 6.86 -16.51
C GLY A 165 -19.78 7.93 -15.43
N ALA A 166 -20.79 8.06 -14.56
CA ALA A 166 -20.76 8.97 -13.43
C ALA A 166 -19.68 8.53 -12.42
N LYS A 167 -18.81 9.47 -12.04
CA LYS A 167 -17.81 9.27 -11.00
C LYS A 167 -18.50 9.28 -9.64
N VAL A 168 -18.22 8.30 -8.78
CA VAL A 168 -18.63 8.35 -7.37
C VAL A 168 -17.61 9.20 -6.60
N LEU A 169 -18.09 10.26 -5.93
CA LEU A 169 -17.26 11.11 -5.07
C LEU A 169 -16.67 10.29 -3.92
N GLY A 170 -15.37 10.46 -3.65
CA GLY A 170 -14.66 9.77 -2.56
C GLY A 170 -14.07 8.40 -2.91
N LEU A 171 -14.35 7.84 -4.09
CA LEU A 171 -13.81 6.53 -4.52
C LEU A 171 -13.07 6.61 -5.86
N PRO A 172 -11.73 6.57 -5.85
CA PRO A 172 -10.96 6.54 -7.10
C PRO A 172 -11.36 5.37 -8.02
N GLY A 173 -11.56 5.65 -9.30
CA GLY A 173 -11.84 4.62 -10.31
C GLY A 173 -13.24 4.01 -10.33
N VAL A 174 -14.06 4.26 -9.32
CA VAL A 174 -15.46 3.78 -9.30
C VAL A 174 -16.29 4.65 -10.24
N ARG A 175 -16.88 4.03 -11.25
CA ARG A 175 -17.80 4.65 -12.22
C ARG A 175 -19.08 3.82 -12.36
N THR A 176 -20.18 4.43 -12.80
CA THR A 176 -21.38 3.69 -13.19
C THR A 176 -21.16 2.91 -14.48
N ASP A 177 -21.64 1.65 -14.51
CA ASP A 177 -21.62 0.77 -15.67
C ASP A 177 -22.52 1.32 -16.81
N PHE A 178 -22.50 0.66 -17.97
CA PHE A 178 -23.30 1.04 -19.14
C PHE A 178 -24.82 0.96 -18.90
N ARG A 179 -25.25 0.40 -17.77
CA ARG A 179 -26.64 0.26 -17.33
C ARG A 179 -27.00 1.21 -16.17
N GLY A 180 -26.02 1.96 -15.65
CA GLY A 180 -26.21 2.93 -14.57
C GLY A 180 -25.98 2.39 -13.14
N TYR A 181 -25.25 1.28 -12.98
CA TYR A 181 -24.99 0.65 -11.67
C TYR A 181 -23.52 0.78 -11.24
N THR A 182 -23.27 0.97 -9.95
CA THR A 182 -21.92 0.91 -9.38
C THR A 182 -21.93 0.40 -7.94
N ILE A 183 -20.79 -0.15 -7.50
CA ILE A 183 -20.61 -0.74 -6.17
C ILE A 183 -19.64 0.15 -5.39
N SER A 184 -20.11 0.67 -4.25
CA SER A 184 -19.31 1.46 -3.31
C SER A 184 -18.81 0.55 -2.18
N SER A 185 -17.49 0.49 -1.98
CA SER A 185 -16.85 -0.41 -0.99
C SER A 185 -16.20 0.29 0.21
N TYR A 186 -16.49 1.57 0.43
CA TYR A 186 -16.11 2.28 1.66
C TYR A 186 -17.33 2.93 2.28
N LEU A 187 -18.11 2.13 2.99
CA LEU A 187 -19.07 2.65 3.95
C LEU A 187 -18.52 2.36 5.33
N THR A 188 -18.08 3.40 6.04
CA THR A 188 -17.84 3.30 7.48
C THR A 188 -19.21 3.05 8.13
N PRO A 189 -19.46 1.91 8.78
CA PRO A 189 -20.73 1.67 9.44
C PRO A 189 -20.95 2.73 10.53
N TYR A 190 -22.20 3.21 10.66
CA TYR A 190 -22.67 4.20 11.65
C TYR A 190 -22.35 5.69 11.42
N MET A 191 -22.07 6.13 10.18
CA MET A 191 -22.15 7.55 9.82
C MET A 191 -23.08 7.79 8.63
N ASN A 192 -23.88 8.85 8.70
CA ASN A 192 -24.62 9.38 7.56
C ASN A 192 -23.62 9.89 6.52
N ASN A 193 -23.57 9.24 5.37
CA ASN A 193 -22.78 9.67 4.22
C ASN A 193 -23.76 10.31 3.22
N PHE A 194 -23.70 11.63 3.08
CA PHE A 194 -24.41 12.39 2.04
C PHE A 194 -23.55 12.52 0.79
#